data_AF-A0A4W5RDI3-F1
#
_entry.id   AF-A0A4W5RDI3-F1
#
_cell.length_a   1.000
_cell.length_b   1.000
_cell.length_c   1.000
_cell.angle_alpha   90.00
_cell.angle_beta   90.00
_cell.angle_gamma   90.00
#
_symmetry.space_group_name_H-M   'P 1'
#
loop_
_entity.id
_entity.type
_entity.pdbx_description
1 polymer ?
#
loop_
_entity_poly.entity_id
_entity_poly.type
_entity_poly.pdbx_seq_one_letter_code
_entity_poly.pdbx_strand_id
1 'polypeptide(L)'
;SVRLFCQASKSEGKKRRKKEPDIVEEHNGHIFKSTQYSIPTYCEYCSSLIWMMDRACVCKLCRYACHRKCCSRMTTKCSKK
;
A
#
# COMPACT_ATOMS: atom_id res chain seq x y z
N SER A 1 -5.67 4.58 20.69
CA SER A 1 -6.52 4.91 19.52
C SER A 1 -5.84 4.47 18.23
N VAL A 2 -5.98 3.20 17.82
CA VAL A 2 -5.46 2.74 16.52
C VAL A 2 -6.56 1.93 15.84
N ARG A 3 -7.54 2.65 15.29
CA ARG A 3 -8.45 2.08 14.31
C ARG A 3 -8.05 2.69 12.99
N LEU A 4 -7.47 1.90 12.10
CA LEU A 4 -7.93 1.84 10.72
C LEU A 4 -7.45 0.50 10.16
N PHE A 5 -8.32 -0.47 10.36
CA PHE A 5 -8.31 -1.75 9.68
C PHE A 5 -8.28 -1.47 8.17
N CYS A 6 -7.30 -2.08 7.50
CA CYS A 6 -7.13 -2.03 6.05
C CYS A 6 -8.42 -2.51 5.34
N GLN A 7 -9.38 -1.62 5.07
CA GLN A 7 -10.58 -1.89 4.27
C GLN A 7 -10.45 -1.26 2.88
N ALA A 8 -10.59 -2.11 1.86
CA ALA A 8 -10.34 -1.78 0.47
C ALA A 8 -11.64 -1.15 -0.03
N SER A 9 -11.66 0.18 -0.07
CA SER A 9 -12.76 0.89 -0.68
C SER A 9 -12.57 0.92 -2.19
N LYS A 10 -13.57 0.35 -2.87
CA LYS A 10 -13.73 0.24 -4.32
C LYS A 10 -13.62 1.62 -4.96
N SER A 11 -12.94 1.70 -6.10
CA SER A 11 -12.81 2.91 -6.91
C SER A 11 -14.00 3.02 -7.85
N GLU A 12 -14.88 4.01 -7.61
CA GLU A 12 -15.95 4.42 -8.50
C GLU A 12 -15.66 5.87 -8.98
N GLY A 13 -15.53 6.06 -10.30
CA GLY A 13 -16.05 7.23 -11.01
C GLY A 13 -15.39 8.63 -10.88
N LYS A 14 -14.80 9.06 -12.00
CA LYS A 14 -14.96 10.37 -12.72
C LYS A 14 -14.62 11.72 -12.03
N LYS A 15 -13.72 12.45 -12.72
CA LYS A 15 -13.69 13.91 -13.02
C LYS A 15 -13.58 14.93 -11.86
N ARG A 16 -12.41 15.57 -11.74
CA ARG A 16 -12.15 17.04 -11.91
C ARG A 16 -10.88 17.48 -11.13
N ARG A 17 -10.16 18.45 -11.70
CA ARG A 17 -8.97 19.10 -11.15
C ARG A 17 -9.17 19.53 -9.67
N LYS A 18 -8.51 18.86 -8.73
CA LYS A 18 -8.24 19.33 -7.35
C LYS A 18 -7.07 18.49 -6.83
N LYS A 19 -6.05 19.12 -6.22
CA LYS A 19 -4.92 18.41 -5.59
C LYS A 19 -5.50 17.42 -4.56
N GLU A 20 -5.56 16.15 -4.94
CA GLU A 20 -6.09 15.09 -4.09
C GLU A 20 -5.07 14.83 -2.97
N PRO A 21 -5.46 14.86 -1.70
CA PRO A 21 -4.62 14.31 -0.64
C PRO A 21 -4.59 12.80 -0.91
N ASP A 22 -3.57 12.37 -1.64
CA ASP A 22 -3.20 10.97 -1.82
C ASP A 22 -3.40 10.29 -0.47
N ILE A 23 -4.35 9.36 -0.37
CA ILE A 23 -4.73 8.74 0.89
C ILE A 23 -3.50 8.00 1.42
N VAL A 24 -2.77 8.69 2.29
CA VAL A 24 -1.51 8.28 2.89
C VAL A 24 -1.88 7.36 4.05
N GLU A 25 -1.91 6.06 3.80
CA GLU A 25 -2.09 5.06 4.86
C GLU A 25 -0.77 4.98 5.64
N GLU A 26 -0.72 5.60 6.83
CA GLU A 26 0.44 5.52 7.70
C GLU A 26 0.39 4.26 8.55
N HIS A 27 1.31 3.32 8.31
CA HIS A 27 1.41 2.10 9.11
C HIS A 27 2.85 1.87 9.57
N ASN A 28 3.07 1.91 10.88
CA ASN A 28 4.37 1.67 11.48
C ASN A 28 5.48 2.62 10.91
N GLY A 29 5.08 3.86 10.60
CA GLY A 29 5.93 4.90 9.98
C GLY A 29 6.06 4.83 8.46
N HIS A 30 5.40 3.87 7.79
CA HIS A 30 5.37 3.76 6.33
C HIS A 30 4.18 4.52 5.76
N ILE A 31 4.38 5.23 4.64
CA ILE A 31 3.29 5.86 3.88
C ILE A 31 2.92 4.93 2.72
N PHE A 32 1.93 4.07 2.91
CA PHE A 32 1.50 3.13 1.88
C PHE A 32 0.56 3.78 0.88
N LYS A 33 0.86 3.57 -0.40
CA LYS A 33 -0.03 3.85 -1.53
C LYS A 33 -0.47 2.55 -2.18
N SER A 34 -1.77 2.43 -2.42
CA SER A 34 -2.33 1.33 -3.21
C SER A 34 -1.93 1.50 -4.67
N THR A 35 -1.08 0.61 -5.18
CA THR A 35 -0.57 0.65 -6.56
C THR A 35 -0.82 -0.70 -7.22
N GLN A 36 -1.29 -0.69 -8.46
CA GLN A 36 -1.35 -1.89 -9.28
C GLN A 36 -0.07 -1.97 -10.10
N TYR A 37 0.63 -3.09 -10.02
CA TYR A 37 1.83 -3.32 -10.81
C TYR A 37 1.47 -3.94 -12.16
N SER A 38 2.07 -3.42 -13.23
CA SER A 38 1.96 -4.01 -14.57
C SER A 38 2.94 -5.19 -14.78
N ILE A 39 3.89 -5.37 -13.85
CA ILE A 39 4.99 -6.34 -13.88
C ILE A 39 4.87 -7.20 -12.61
N PRO A 40 5.20 -8.51 -12.64
CA PRO A 40 5.05 -9.33 -11.45
C PRO A 40 6.10 -8.90 -10.43
N THR A 41 5.65 -8.38 -9.30
CA THR A 41 6.52 -7.85 -8.24
C THR A 41 6.50 -8.81 -7.06
N TYR A 42 7.64 -9.03 -6.41
CA TYR A 42 7.71 -9.82 -5.19
C TYR A 42 7.26 -9.01 -3.97
N CYS A 43 6.55 -9.65 -3.06
CA CYS A 43 6.19 -9.08 -1.78
C CYS A 43 7.37 -9.21 -0.81
N GLU A 44 7.83 -8.10 -0.26
CA GLU A 44 8.97 -8.05 0.66
C GLU A 44 8.67 -8.72 2.02
N TYR A 45 7.39 -8.95 2.36
CA TYR A 45 7.00 -9.58 3.62
C TYR A 45 6.97 -11.12 3.54
N CYS A 46 6.42 -11.69 2.47
CA CYS A 46 6.25 -13.14 2.32
C CYS A 46 7.03 -13.74 1.15
N SER A 47 7.86 -12.92 0.49
CA SER A 47 8.70 -13.29 -0.66
C SER A 47 7.94 -13.96 -1.81
N SER A 48 6.62 -13.74 -1.87
CA SER A 48 5.73 -14.33 -2.86
C SER A 48 5.31 -13.29 -3.89
N LEU A 49 4.97 -13.73 -5.10
CA LEU A 49 4.54 -12.84 -6.18
C LEU A 49 3.24 -12.12 -5.83
N ILE A 50 3.20 -10.81 -6.08
CA ILE A 50 2.00 -10.00 -6.10
C ILE A 50 1.38 -10.18 -7.48
N TRP A 51 0.18 -10.74 -7.52
CA TRP A 51 -0.54 -10.97 -8.76
C TRP A 51 -0.94 -9.62 -9.37
N MET A 52 -0.87 -9.51 -10.70
CA MET A 52 -1.20 -8.27 -11.44
C MET A 52 -2.61 -7.78 -11.15
N MET A 53 -3.53 -8.70 -10.87
CA MET A 53 -4.92 -8.41 -10.54
C MET A 53 -5.08 -7.85 -9.13
N ASP A 54 -4.08 -8.06 -8.26
CA ASP A 54 -4.10 -7.64 -6.87
C ASP A 54 -3.51 -6.23 -6.71
N ARG A 55 -4.09 -5.46 -5.77
CA ARG A 55 -3.54 -4.15 -5.42
C ARG A 55 -2.42 -4.34 -4.40
N ALA A 56 -1.23 -3.90 -4.75
CA ALA A 56 -0.08 -3.88 -3.84
C ALA A 56 -0.11 -2.64 -2.94
N CYS A 57 0.40 -2.78 -1.73
CA CYS A 57 0.73 -1.65 -0.86
C CYS A 57 2.20 -1.30 -1.06
N VAL A 58 2.47 -0.06 -1.48
CA VAL A 58 3.84 0.40 -1.75
C VAL A 58 4.14 1.62 -0.89
N CYS A 59 5.17 1.53 -0.06
CA CYS A 59 5.58 2.65 0.77
C CYS A 59 6.24 3.74 -0.09
N LYS A 60 5.71 4.96 -0.11
CA LYS A 60 6.33 6.09 -0.82
C LYS A 60 7.69 6.49 -0.24
N LEU A 61 7.96 6.10 0.99
CA LEU A 61 9.14 6.52 1.71
C LEU A 61 10.34 5.59 1.42
N CYS A 62 10.20 4.31 1.76
CA CYS A 62 11.27 3.32 1.64
C CYS A 62 11.10 2.39 0.43
N ARG A 63 10.05 2.59 -0.39
CA ARG A 63 9.69 1.73 -1.54
C ARG A 63 9.37 0.28 -1.18
N TYR A 64 9.05 0.00 0.09
CA TYR A 64 8.62 -1.32 0.53
C TYR A 64 7.31 -1.74 -0.14
N ALA A 65 7.33 -2.84 -0.89
CA ALA A 65 6.19 -3.36 -1.63
C ALA A 65 5.68 -4.65 -0.98
N CYS A 66 4.39 -4.71 -0.66
CA CYS A 66 3.79 -5.91 -0.08
C CYS A 66 2.34 -6.13 -0.51
N HIS A 67 1.85 -7.36 -0.32
CA HIS A 67 0.41 -7.61 -0.49
C HIS A 67 -0.38 -6.83 0.54
N ARG A 68 -1.62 -6.50 0.19
CA ARG A 68 -2.57 -5.87 1.11
C ARG A 68 -2.79 -6.66 2.40
N LYS A 69 -2.84 -7.99 2.33
CA LYS A 69 -2.90 -8.87 3.51
C LYS A 69 -1.63 -8.82 4.37
N CYS A 70 -0.48 -8.65 3.72
CA CYS A 70 0.82 -8.62 4.37
C CYS A 70 1.06 -7.29 5.08
N CYS A 71 0.57 -6.18 4.51
CA CYS A 71 0.56 -4.87 5.15
C CYS A 71 -0.11 -4.91 6.53
N SER A 72 -1.22 -5.64 6.67
CA SER A 72 -1.91 -5.77 7.98
C SER A 72 -1.17 -6.63 9.00
N ARG A 73 -0.25 -7.51 8.56
CA ARG A 73 0.54 -8.39 9.45
C ARG A 73 1.95 -7.87 9.70
N MET A 74 2.33 -6.80 9.02
CA MET A 74 3.67 -6.29 9.01
C MET A 74 3.98 -5.56 10.33
N THR A 75 5.06 -5.96 10.99
CA THR A 75 5.59 -5.33 12.21
C THR A 75 6.85 -4.50 11.94
N THR A 76 7.31 -4.48 10.68
CA THR A 76 8.52 -3.80 10.23
C THR A 76 8.32 -2.29 10.23
N LYS A 77 9.20 -1.54 10.90
CA LYS A 77 9.15 -0.07 10.93
C LYS A 77 9.73 0.52 9.66
N CYS A 78 9.26 1.69 9.26
CA CYS A 78 9.82 2.39 8.10
C CYS A 78 11.25 2.85 8.41
N SER A 79 12.20 2.45 7.55
CA SER A 79 13.61 2.79 7.72
C SER A 79 13.98 4.15 7.13
N LYS A 80 13.01 5.07 6.94
CA LYS A 80 13.36 6.42 6.48
C LYS A 80 14.14 7.14 7.58
N LYS A 81 15.41 7.40 7.29
CA LYS A 81 16.22 8.40 7.99
C LYS A 81 16.00 9.75 7.34
#